data_AF-A0A1J3F0V0-F1
#
_entry.id   AF-A0A1J3F0V0-F1
#
_cell.length_a   1.000
_cell.length_b   1.000
_cell.length_c   1.000
_cell.angle_alpha   90.00
_cell.angle_beta   90.00
_cell.angle_gamma   90.00
#
_symmetry.space_group_name_H-M   'P 1'
#
loop_
_entity.id
_entity.type
_entity.pdbx_description
1 polymer ?
#
loop_
_entity_poly.entity_id
_entity_poly.type
_entity_poly.pdbx_seq_one_letter_code
_entity_poly.pdbx_strand_id
1 'polypeptide(L)'
;DSYALGYDKSLRSYKILRFVDYAEDQICEFELYSLETSSWKVLDVTPDWDLGPHHHRGLSLKGNAYWYAKEKGDWVAGDDVLDFLICFDFTRERFGSRLSVPFHICDEENV
;
A
#
# COMPACT_ATOMS: atom_id res chain seq x y z
N ASP A 1 -6.96 9.22 -5.14
CA ASP A 1 -5.50 9.18 -4.87
C ASP A 1 -5.20 9.16 -3.39
N SER A 2 -4.23 8.33 -3.01
CA SER A 2 -3.68 8.26 -1.66
C SER A 2 -2.16 8.42 -1.66
N TYR A 3 -1.60 8.96 -0.58
CA TYR A 3 -0.18 9.28 -0.48
C TYR A 3 0.44 8.72 0.78
N ALA A 4 1.70 8.29 0.70
CA ALA A 4 2.50 7.93 1.87
C ALA A 4 3.89 8.55 1.80
N LEU A 5 4.31 9.11 2.92
CA LEU A 5 5.64 9.68 3.10
C LEU A 5 6.59 8.59 3.60
N GLY A 6 7.75 8.46 2.96
CA GLY A 6 8.80 7.56 3.39
C GLY A 6 10.17 8.19 3.34
N TYR A 7 11.16 7.45 3.83
CA TYR A 7 12.53 7.91 3.93
C TYR A 7 13.48 6.90 3.30
N ASP A 8 14.21 7.35 2.29
CA ASP A 8 15.31 6.61 1.70
C ASP A 8 16.54 6.78 2.58
N LYS A 9 16.95 5.70 3.24
CA LYS A 9 18.11 5.70 4.14
C LYS A 9 19.43 5.79 3.40
N SER A 10 19.47 5.36 2.13
CA SER A 10 20.66 5.40 1.29
C SER A 10 20.95 6.82 0.78
N LEU A 11 19.91 7.51 0.32
CA LEU A 11 20.00 8.89 -0.15
C LEU A 11 19.80 9.92 0.97
N ARG A 12 19.39 9.47 2.16
CA ARG A 12 19.06 10.30 3.32
C ARG A 12 17.99 11.36 3.02
N SER A 13 17.08 11.06 2.10
CA SER A 13 16.05 11.97 1.61
C SER A 13 14.65 11.36 1.74
N TYR A 14 13.65 12.22 1.81
CA TYR A 14 12.26 11.78 1.82
C TYR A 14 11.77 11.50 0.40
N LYS A 15 10.78 10.61 0.31
CA LYS A 15 10.07 10.25 -0.92
C LYS A 15 8.58 10.16 -0.64
N ILE A 16 7.76 10.35 -1.67
CA ILE A 16 6.31 10.25 -1.56
C ILE A 16 5.84 9.15 -2.52
N LEU A 17 5.21 8.11 -1.99
CA LEU A 17 4.50 7.13 -2.79
C LEU A 17 3.07 7.62 -2.99
N ARG A 18 2.59 7.60 -4.23
CA ARG A 18 1.21 7.91 -4.61
C ARG A 18 0.56 6.66 -5.20
N PHE A 19 -0.65 6.39 -4.74
CA PHE A 19 -1.58 5.43 -5.29
C PHE A 19 -2.53 6.22 -6.16
N VAL A 20 -2.52 5.95 -7.47
CA VAL A 20 -3.40 6.61 -8.43
C VAL A 20 -4.65 5.76 -8.56
N ASP A 21 -5.77 6.35 -8.17
CA ASP A 21 -7.08 5.70 -8.27
C ASP A 21 -7.70 6.13 -9.59
N TYR A 22 -8.03 5.16 -10.45
CA TYR A 22 -8.92 5.42 -11.58
C TYR A 22 -10.36 5.11 -11.16
N ALA A 23 -11.35 5.65 -11.87
CA ALA A 23 -12.77 5.43 -11.55
C ALA A 23 -13.05 3.93 -11.36
N GLU A 24 -13.93 3.59 -10.40
CA GLU A 24 -14.23 2.24 -9.89
C GLU A 24 -13.25 1.67 -8.84
N ASP A 25 -12.69 2.51 -7.96
CA ASP A 25 -11.97 2.13 -6.72
C ASP A 25 -10.80 1.14 -6.89
N GLN A 26 -10.31 0.96 -8.12
CA GLN A 26 -9.13 0.14 -8.40
C GLN A 26 -7.86 0.99 -8.44
N ILE A 27 -6.90 0.61 -7.59
CA ILE A 27 -5.54 1.14 -7.66
C ILE A 27 -4.87 0.53 -8.89
N CYS A 28 -4.61 1.36 -9.91
CA CYS A 28 -3.99 0.88 -11.14
C CYS A 28 -2.50 1.23 -11.24
N GLU A 29 -2.05 2.29 -10.56
CA GLU A 29 -0.70 2.79 -10.75
C GLU A 29 -0.08 3.31 -9.45
N PHE A 30 1.23 3.07 -9.32
CA PHE A 30 2.05 3.52 -8.23
C PHE A 30 3.10 4.49 -8.75
N GLU A 31 3.12 5.70 -8.23
CA GLU A 31 4.14 6.69 -8.57
C GLU A 31 4.98 7.02 -7.35
N LEU A 32 6.29 7.17 -7.54
CA LEU A 32 7.22 7.56 -6.50
C LEU A 32 7.85 8.92 -6.83
N TYR A 33 7.62 9.89 -5.96
CA TYR A 33 8.29 11.17 -6.01
C TYR A 33 9.58 11.13 -5.19
N SER A 34 10.67 11.57 -5.79
CA SER A 34 11.95 11.76 -5.13
C SER A 34 12.18 13.25 -4.89
N LEU A 35 12.32 13.65 -3.62
CA LEU A 35 12.64 15.04 -3.27
C LEU A 35 14.06 15.41 -3.73
N GLU A 36 14.99 14.45 -3.69
CA GLU A 36 16.38 14.65 -4.11
C GLU A 36 16.48 15.07 -5.57
N THR A 37 15.72 14.42 -6.44
CA THR A 37 15.73 14.68 -7.89
C THR A 37 14.58 15.56 -8.34
N SER A 38 13.67 15.91 -7.43
CA SER A 38 12.45 16.68 -7.70
C SER A 38 11.61 16.10 -8.85
N SER A 39 11.54 14.78 -8.96
CA SER A 39 10.93 14.08 -10.09
C SER A 39 10.04 12.92 -9.65
N TRP A 40 8.98 12.66 -10.43
CA TRP A 40 8.16 11.47 -10.32
C TRP A 40 8.73 10.33 -11.16
N LYS A 41 8.48 9.11 -10.74
CA LYS A 41 8.66 7.91 -11.57
C LYS A 41 7.51 6.94 -11.34
N VAL A 42 7.10 6.25 -12.39
CA VAL A 42 6.12 5.17 -12.31
C VAL A 42 6.83 3.91 -11.81
N LEU A 43 6.20 3.18 -10.90
CA LEU A 43 6.66 1.88 -10.42
C LEU A 43 5.88 0.78 -11.14
N ASP A 44 6.62 -0.19 -11.69
CA ASP A 44 6.03 -1.38 -12.29
C ASP A 44 5.72 -2.39 -11.17
N VAL A 45 4.49 -2.35 -10.67
CA VAL A 45 4.00 -3.22 -9.60
C VAL A 45 2.70 -3.86 -10.06
N THR A 46 2.66 -5.20 -10.02
CA THR A 46 1.44 -5.97 -10.22
C THR A 46 1.00 -6.53 -8.86
N PRO A 47 0.12 -5.84 -8.11
CA PRO A 47 -0.30 -6.30 -6.80
C PRO A 47 -1.18 -7.55 -6.91
N ASP A 48 -0.86 -8.54 -6.10
CA ASP A 48 -1.67 -9.74 -5.83
C ASP A 48 -2.56 -9.56 -4.58
N TRP A 49 -2.72 -8.30 -4.17
CA TRP A 49 -3.47 -7.86 -3.01
C TRP A 49 -4.38 -6.68 -3.34
N ASP A 50 -5.34 -6.42 -2.47
CA ASP A 50 -6.28 -5.30 -2.54
C ASP A 50 -6.27 -4.53 -1.21
N LEU A 51 -6.36 -3.20 -1.26
CA LEU A 51 -6.52 -2.36 -0.06
C LEU A 51 -7.98 -2.15 0.31
N GLY A 52 -8.92 -2.58 -0.53
CA GLY A 52 -10.34 -2.35 -0.36
C GLY A 52 -10.73 -0.85 -0.44
N PRO A 53 -12.04 -0.55 -0.49
CA PRO A 53 -12.54 0.80 -0.74
C PRO A 53 -12.28 1.80 0.41
N HIS A 54 -11.84 1.33 1.57
CA HIS A 54 -11.68 2.16 2.77
C HIS A 54 -10.27 2.13 3.38
N HIS A 55 -9.36 1.26 2.94
CA HIS A 55 -8.04 1.09 3.57
C HIS A 55 -6.85 1.66 2.76
N HIS A 56 -7.10 2.66 1.92
CA HIS A 56 -6.01 3.37 1.23
C HIS A 56 -5.12 4.22 2.17
N ARG A 57 -5.48 4.36 3.46
CA ARG A 57 -4.75 5.16 4.45
C ARG A 57 -3.59 4.37 5.08
N GLY A 58 -2.45 4.42 4.43
CA GLY A 58 -1.21 3.85 4.96
C GLY A 58 -0.63 4.62 6.14
N LEU A 59 0.18 3.94 6.94
CA LEU A 59 0.89 4.52 8.08
C LEU A 59 2.40 4.44 7.86
N SER A 60 3.09 5.55 8.10
CA SER A 60 4.56 5.61 7.98
C SER A 60 5.24 5.33 9.31
N LEU A 61 6.18 4.39 9.33
CA LEU A 61 6.97 4.03 10.50
C LEU A 61 8.43 3.74 10.11
N LYS A 62 9.37 4.40 10.79
CA LYS A 62 10.83 4.18 10.65
C LYS A 62 11.34 4.24 9.19
N GLY A 63 10.74 5.11 8.39
CA GLY A 63 11.11 5.38 6.99
C GLY A 63 10.37 4.56 5.95
N ASN A 64 9.56 3.58 6.37
CA ASN A 64 8.71 2.79 5.48
C ASN A 64 7.23 3.13 5.70
N ALA A 65 6.38 2.70 4.78
CA ALA A 65 4.94 2.85 4.91
C ALA A 65 4.25 1.49 4.82
N TYR A 66 3.15 1.37 5.56
CA TYR A 66 2.44 0.13 5.80
C TYR A 66 0.96 0.31 5.53
N TRP A 67 0.35 -0.69 4.90
CA TRP A 67 -1.09 -0.74 4.66
C TRP A 67 -1.62 -2.09 5.07
N TYR A 68 -2.86 -2.08 5.51
CA TYR A 68 -3.66 -3.28 5.59
C TYR A 68 -4.12 -3.66 4.19
N ALA A 69 -4.00 -4.94 3.86
CA ALA A 69 -4.37 -5.48 2.57
C ALA A 69 -4.97 -6.87 2.74
N LYS A 70 -5.82 -7.23 1.78
CA LYS A 70 -6.43 -8.54 1.63
C LYS A 70 -5.85 -9.21 0.38
N GLU A 71 -5.89 -10.53 0.32
CA GLU A 71 -5.56 -11.24 -0.91
C GLU A 71 -6.50 -10.80 -2.04
N LYS A 72 -5.98 -10.64 -3.27
CA LYS A 72 -6.81 -10.27 -4.42
C LYS A 72 -7.53 -11.50 -4.98
N GLY A 73 -8.85 -11.43 -5.10
CA GLY A 73 -9.66 -12.53 -5.61
C GLY A 73 -11.14 -12.15 -5.75
N ASP A 74 -11.90 -13.03 -6.40
CA ASP A 74 -13.36 -12.92 -6.54
C ASP A 74 -14.03 -13.46 -5.27
N TRP A 75 -13.94 -12.71 -4.17
CA TRP A 75 -14.45 -13.13 -2.88
C TRP A 75 -15.97 -12.99 -2.78
N VAL A 76 -16.61 -13.95 -2.11
CA VAL A 76 -18.04 -13.91 -1.78
C VAL A 76 -18.21 -13.68 -0.27
N ALA A 77 -19.33 -13.10 0.14
CA ALA A 77 -19.64 -12.89 1.55
C ALA A 77 -19.57 -14.23 2.31
N GLY A 78 -18.62 -14.34 3.25
CA GLY A 78 -18.37 -15.55 4.04
C GLY A 78 -17.06 -16.28 3.72
N ASP A 79 -16.30 -15.85 2.71
CA ASP A 79 -14.96 -16.40 2.44
C ASP A 79 -13.95 -15.98 3.51
N ASP A 80 -13.11 -16.93 3.93
CA ASP A 80 -11.95 -16.67 4.79
C ASP A 80 -10.86 -15.94 3.98
N VAL A 81 -10.97 -14.62 3.88
CA VAL A 81 -9.98 -13.79 3.19
C VAL A 81 -8.76 -13.59 4.09
N LEU A 82 -7.57 -13.90 3.57
CA LEU A 82 -6.32 -13.70 4.32
C LEU A 82 -5.98 -12.21 4.42
N ASP A 83 -6.00 -11.73 5.65
CA ASP A 83 -5.58 -10.39 6.02
C ASP A 83 -4.07 -10.33 6.29
N PHE A 84 -3.42 -9.25 5.83
CA PHE A 84 -2.00 -9.00 6.11
C PHE A 84 -1.66 -7.52 6.04
N LEU A 85 -0.49 -7.16 6.58
CA LEU A 85 0.13 -5.87 6.32
C LEU A 85 1.10 -6.00 5.15
N ILE A 86 1.01 -5.07 4.20
CA ILE A 86 2.04 -4.84 3.20
C ILE A 86 2.92 -3.67 3.64
N CYS A 87 4.20 -3.71 3.25
CA CYS A 87 5.17 -2.67 3.56
C CYS A 87 5.84 -2.22 2.27
N PHE A 88 5.86 -0.91 2.00
CA PHE A 88 6.72 -0.34 0.97
C PHE A 88 8.04 0.10 1.59
N ASP A 89 9.14 -0.50 1.13
CA ASP A 89 10.49 -0.10 1.51
C ASP A 89 10.96 1.03 0.59
N PHE A 90 11.09 2.25 1.11
CA PHE A 90 11.47 3.42 0.30
C PHE A 90 12.94 3.47 -0.09
N THR A 91 13.79 2.71 0.62
CA THR A 91 15.21 2.58 0.29
C THR A 91 15.40 1.59 -0.85
N ARG A 92 14.61 0.51 -0.86
CA ARG A 92 14.64 -0.52 -1.93
C ARG A 92 13.61 -0.30 -3.03
N GLU A 93 12.71 0.67 -2.83
CA GLU A 93 11.63 1.09 -3.72
C GLU A 93 10.74 -0.07 -4.19
N ARG A 94 10.38 -0.96 -3.25
CA ARG A 94 9.53 -2.12 -3.54
C ARG A 94 8.70 -2.53 -2.34
N PHE A 95 7.61 -3.23 -2.61
CA PHE A 95 6.86 -3.93 -1.58
C PHE A 95 7.65 -5.12 -1.03
N GLY A 96 7.64 -5.27 0.29
CA GLY A 96 8.23 -6.39 1.02
C GLY A 96 7.31 -7.60 1.08
N SER A 97 7.72 -8.62 1.85
CA SER A 97 6.88 -9.78 2.16
C SER A 97 5.64 -9.37 2.96
N ARG A 98 4.53 -10.07 2.73
CA ARG A 98 3.30 -9.95 3.55
C ARG A 98 3.64 -10.22 5.01
N LEU A 99 3.16 -9.35 5.90
CA LEU A 99 3.35 -9.47 7.35
C LEU A 99 2.03 -9.97 7.95
N SER A 100 2.09 -11.04 8.74
CA SER A 100 0.90 -11.57 9.40
C SER A 100 0.36 -10.56 10.42
N VAL A 101 -0.96 -10.43 10.44
CA VAL A 101 -1.67 -9.70 11.50
C VAL A 101 -2.15 -10.68 12.58
N PRO A 102 -2.18 -10.27 13.85
CA PRO A 102 -2.62 -11.15 14.93
C PRO A 102 -4.15 -11.27 15.05
N PHE A 103 -4.93 -10.69 14.14
CA PHE A 103 -6.39 -10.70 14.15
C PHE A 103 -6.94 -10.61 12.72
N HIS A 104 -8.09 -11.25 12.49
CA HIS A 104 -8.92 -11.03 11.31
C HIS A 104 -9.83 -9.84 11.58
N ILE A 105 -9.87 -8.86 10.68
CA ILE A 105 -10.82 -7.76 10.79
C ILE A 105 -12.07 -8.18 10.04
N CYS A 106 -13.10 -8.62 10.77
CA CYS A 106 -14.43 -8.69 10.19
C CYS A 106 -14.85 -7.26 9.81
N ASP A 107 -15.30 -7.07 8.57
CA ASP A 107 -15.96 -5.84 8.14
C ASP A 107 -17.33 -5.74 8.85
N GLU A 108 -17.34 -5.53 10.18
CA GLU A 108 -18.55 -5.14 10.91
C GLU A 108 -18.72 -3.63 10.80
N GLU A 109 -19.34 -3.21 9.69
CA GLU A 109 -20.31 -2.10 9.72
C GLU A 109 -21.52 -2.47 8.86
N ASN A 110 -22.38 -3.34 9.39
CA ASN A 110 -23.83 -3.08 9.29
C ASN A 110 -24.28 -2.82 10.72
N VAL A 111 -24.88 -1.66 10.97
CA VAL A 111 -25.73 -1.52 12.16
C VAL A 111 -26.86 -2.54 12.08
#